data_AF-A0A9D4WSG9-F1
#
_entry.id   AF-A0A9D4WSG9-F1
#
_cell.length_a   1.000
_cell.length_b   1.000
_cell.length_c   1.000
_cell.angle_alpha   90.00
_cell.angle_beta   90.00
_cell.angle_gamma   90.00
#
_symmetry.space_group_name_H-M   'P 1'
#
loop_
_entity.id
_entity.type
_entity.pdbx_description
1 polymer ?
#
loop_
_entity_poly.entity_id
_entity_poly.type
_entity_poly.pdbx_seq_one_letter_code
_entity_poly.pdbx_strand_id
1 'polypeptide(L)'
;MNSQPLAISLIFILSLLISSSKPALSSTVGVDAISRILQIQDRERAPPPVQEAAARSLLTRLLPSHSSSFHFRILSTKQCGGEYCFTISNHPSFATLGSPQILIEGTTGVDIVAGLHWYLKNWCGSHISWDKTGGSQLFSIPNVGFLPRVHDAGISVRRPVPWSYYQNAVTSSYSFAWWDWKRWEKEIDWMALQGVNLPLAFTGQEAIWQKVFKEKFNMSISDLDDFFGGPAFLAWSRMGNLHGWGGPLPQSWFDQQLILQKKILARMYELGMTPVLPAFSGNVPAALKYIFPSAKITRLGNWFSVKSDPKWTCTYLLDATDPLFVEIGKAFVEQQLQEYGRSSHIYNCDTFDENTPPVDDPEYISSLGATIFKGMQSGDNDAVWLMQGWLFSYDPFWRPPQMKALLHSVPVGNLVVLDLFAEVKPIWTTSEQFYGVPYIWKVIFHHIVLNKNRVNYIPFHEGSLNYTFLFSYVKIYNFILGK
;
A
#
# COMPACT_ATOMS: atom_id res chain seq x y z
N MET A 1 -69.49 18.00 -53.75
CA MET A 1 -68.74 18.92 -54.61
C MET A 1 -67.63 19.56 -53.77
N ASN A 2 -66.41 19.53 -54.30
CA ASN A 2 -65.22 20.31 -53.95
C ASN A 2 -64.44 20.01 -52.66
N SER A 3 -63.48 19.08 -52.80
CA SER A 3 -62.03 19.23 -52.61
C SER A 3 -61.47 20.38 -51.75
N GLN A 4 -60.76 20.03 -50.66
CA GLN A 4 -59.31 20.23 -50.45
C GLN A 4 -58.91 19.84 -49.00
N PRO A 5 -57.76 19.16 -48.77
CA PRO A 5 -57.13 19.14 -47.45
C PRO A 5 -55.98 20.16 -47.42
N LEU A 6 -56.00 21.10 -46.45
CA LEU A 6 -54.83 21.90 -46.10
C LEU A 6 -53.94 21.08 -45.14
N ALA A 7 -52.70 20.86 -45.55
CA ALA A 7 -51.65 20.27 -44.73
C ALA A 7 -51.30 21.21 -43.56
N ILE A 8 -51.37 20.68 -42.33
CA ILE A 8 -50.87 21.35 -41.12
C ILE A 8 -49.40 20.93 -40.96
N SER A 9 -48.47 21.80 -41.31
CA SER A 9 -47.06 21.67 -40.94
C SER A 9 -46.85 22.29 -39.55
N LEU A 10 -46.72 21.45 -38.52
CA LEU A 10 -46.20 21.85 -37.22
C LEU A 10 -44.67 21.97 -37.33
N ILE A 11 -44.14 23.19 -37.25
CA ILE A 11 -42.71 23.46 -37.12
C ILE A 11 -42.35 23.26 -35.64
N PHE A 12 -41.75 22.11 -35.31
CA PHE A 12 -41.05 21.92 -34.04
C PHE A 12 -39.65 22.53 -34.17
N ILE A 13 -39.42 23.67 -33.52
CA ILE A 13 -38.08 24.21 -33.30
C ILE A 13 -37.45 23.41 -32.15
N LEU A 14 -36.62 22.42 -32.50
CA LEU A 14 -35.77 21.73 -31.54
C LEU A 14 -34.54 22.63 -31.29
N SER A 15 -34.55 23.35 -30.16
CA SER A 15 -33.35 24.00 -29.65
C SER A 15 -32.38 22.92 -29.15
N LEU A 16 -31.39 22.57 -29.98
CA LEU A 16 -30.23 21.79 -29.55
C LEU A 16 -29.40 22.64 -28.57
N LEU A 17 -29.65 22.47 -27.28
CA LEU A 17 -28.66 22.73 -26.25
C LEU A 17 -27.55 21.68 -26.42
N ILE A 18 -26.56 22.00 -27.27
CA ILE A 18 -25.30 21.28 -27.30
C ILE A 18 -24.59 21.62 -25.99
N SER A 19 -24.84 20.83 -24.94
CA SER A 19 -23.91 20.76 -23.83
C SER A 19 -22.61 20.21 -24.43
N SER A 20 -21.62 21.06 -24.61
CA SER A 20 -20.25 20.64 -24.89
C SER A 20 -19.69 20.00 -23.62
N SER A 21 -20.16 18.80 -23.31
CA SER A 21 -19.40 17.86 -22.50
C SER A 21 -18.16 17.53 -23.32
N LYS A 22 -17.07 18.25 -23.04
CA LYS A 22 -15.74 17.78 -23.43
C LYS A 22 -15.67 16.33 -22.92
N PRO A 23 -15.33 15.34 -23.75
CA PRO A 23 -15.07 14.02 -23.23
C PRO A 23 -14.00 14.19 -22.15
N ALA A 24 -14.30 13.75 -20.93
CA ALA A 24 -13.28 13.66 -19.91
C ALA A 24 -12.15 12.81 -20.52
N LEU A 25 -10.99 13.43 -20.76
CA LEU A 25 -9.80 12.67 -21.07
C LEU A 25 -9.56 11.79 -19.84
N SER A 26 -9.86 10.50 -19.96
CA SER A 26 -9.33 9.47 -19.06
C SER A 26 -7.83 9.67 -19.00
N SER A 27 -7.27 10.09 -17.87
CA SER A 27 -5.83 10.25 -17.70
C SER A 27 -5.18 8.87 -17.56
N THR A 28 -5.17 8.08 -18.65
CA THR A 28 -4.33 6.87 -18.76
C THR A 28 -2.85 7.22 -18.58
N VAL A 29 -2.49 8.50 -18.69
CA VAL A 29 -1.16 9.08 -18.42
C VAL A 29 -0.48 8.48 -17.19
N GLY A 30 -1.20 8.29 -16.08
CA GLY A 30 -0.62 7.72 -14.86
C GLY A 30 -0.31 6.22 -14.98
N VAL A 31 -1.15 5.46 -15.68
CA VAL A 31 -0.97 4.02 -15.92
C VAL A 31 0.13 3.79 -16.97
N ASP A 32 0.15 4.60 -18.02
CA ASP A 32 1.17 4.59 -19.06
C ASP A 32 2.56 4.87 -18.47
N ALA A 33 2.64 5.80 -17.50
CA ALA A 33 3.87 6.12 -16.78
C ALA A 33 4.42 4.95 -15.95
N ILE A 34 3.55 4.13 -15.33
CA ILE A 34 3.97 2.96 -14.54
C ILE A 34 4.01 1.65 -15.35
N SER A 35 3.74 1.69 -16.65
CA SER A 35 3.68 0.49 -17.50
C SER A 35 4.95 -0.37 -17.44
N ARG A 36 6.14 0.26 -17.40
CA ARG A 36 7.43 -0.43 -17.24
C ARG A 36 7.47 -1.27 -15.98
N ILE A 37 7.10 -0.70 -14.82
CA ILE A 37 7.17 -1.44 -13.56
C ILE A 37 6.11 -2.54 -13.49
N LEU A 38 4.93 -2.35 -14.09
CA LEU A 38 3.92 -3.39 -14.21
C LEU A 38 4.42 -4.59 -15.05
N GLN A 39 5.14 -4.34 -16.15
CA GLN A 39 5.75 -5.40 -16.96
C GLN A 39 6.82 -6.18 -16.21
N ILE A 40 7.64 -5.49 -15.40
CA ILE A 40 8.64 -6.14 -14.53
C ILE A 40 7.94 -7.01 -13.49
N GLN A 41 6.90 -6.49 -12.82
CA GLN A 41 6.11 -7.24 -11.85
C GLN A 41 5.49 -8.50 -12.46
N ASP A 42 4.96 -8.42 -13.68
CA ASP A 42 4.39 -9.57 -14.38
C ASP A 42 5.44 -10.61 -14.76
N ARG A 43 6.65 -10.18 -15.17
CA ARG A 43 7.77 -11.07 -15.49
C ARG A 43 8.30 -11.79 -14.26
N GLU A 44 8.37 -11.11 -13.12
CA GLU A 44 8.98 -11.60 -11.90
C GLU A 44 7.99 -12.25 -10.93
N ARG A 45 6.70 -12.24 -11.27
CA ARG A 45 5.65 -12.89 -10.47
C ARG A 45 5.90 -14.39 -10.34
N ALA A 46 5.42 -14.97 -9.24
CA ALA A 46 5.41 -16.41 -9.03
C ALA A 46 4.82 -17.17 -10.23
N PRO A 47 5.41 -18.30 -10.65
CA PRO A 47 4.85 -19.09 -11.75
C PRO A 47 3.41 -19.55 -11.49
N PRO A 48 2.59 -19.78 -12.53
CA PRO A 48 1.20 -20.19 -12.38
C PRO A 48 0.94 -21.34 -11.39
N PRO A 49 1.70 -22.46 -11.39
CA PRO A 49 1.45 -23.55 -10.44
C PRO A 49 1.66 -23.15 -8.98
N VAL A 50 2.59 -22.23 -8.70
CA VAL A 50 2.85 -21.72 -7.34
C VAL A 50 1.66 -20.88 -6.87
N GLN A 51 1.17 -19.98 -7.73
CA GLN A 51 0.01 -19.13 -7.41
C GLN A 51 -1.27 -19.94 -7.20
N GLU A 52 -1.52 -20.94 -8.05
CA GLU A 52 -2.67 -21.83 -7.91
C GLU A 52 -2.58 -22.67 -6.63
N ALA A 53 -1.39 -23.19 -6.28
CA ALA A 53 -1.18 -23.93 -5.04
C ALA A 53 -1.38 -23.04 -3.80
N ALA A 54 -0.91 -21.78 -3.85
CA ALA A 54 -1.10 -20.81 -2.78
C ALA A 54 -2.59 -20.49 -2.57
N ALA A 55 -3.34 -20.27 -3.66
CA ALA A 55 -4.79 -20.08 -3.61
C ALA A 55 -5.53 -21.30 -3.04
N ARG A 56 -5.14 -22.53 -3.43
CA ARG A 56 -5.71 -23.77 -2.86
C ARG A 56 -5.39 -23.93 -1.38
N SER A 57 -4.18 -23.57 -0.97
CA SER A 57 -3.75 -23.57 0.43
C SER A 57 -4.58 -22.60 1.28
N LEU A 58 -4.86 -21.41 0.75
CA LEU A 58 -5.77 -20.43 1.36
C LEU A 58 -7.19 -20.97 1.46
N LEU A 59 -7.75 -21.53 0.38
CA LEU A 59 -9.06 -22.15 0.41
C LEU A 59 -9.13 -23.26 1.47
N THR A 60 -8.07 -24.06 1.63
CA THR A 60 -8.02 -25.12 2.64
C THR A 60 -8.05 -24.56 4.05
N ARG A 61 -7.41 -23.42 4.32
CA ARG A 61 -7.51 -22.74 5.62
C ARG A 61 -8.88 -22.12 5.86
N LEU A 62 -9.51 -21.56 4.82
CA LEU A 62 -10.79 -20.86 4.91
C LEU A 62 -11.99 -21.83 4.99
N LEU A 63 -12.02 -22.84 4.13
CA LEU A 63 -13.09 -23.83 3.97
C LEU A 63 -12.51 -25.24 3.74
N PRO A 64 -11.96 -25.90 4.78
CA PRO A 64 -11.27 -27.19 4.64
C PRO A 64 -12.10 -28.25 3.92
N SER A 65 -13.41 -28.34 4.24
CA SER A 65 -14.35 -29.29 3.65
C SER A 65 -14.63 -29.07 2.17
N HIS A 66 -14.41 -27.87 1.65
CA HIS A 66 -14.75 -27.48 0.28
C HIS A 66 -13.53 -27.38 -0.64
N SER A 67 -12.33 -27.73 -0.15
CA SER A 67 -11.08 -27.65 -0.91
C SER A 67 -11.14 -28.33 -2.29
N SER A 68 -11.85 -29.45 -2.42
CA SER A 68 -12.05 -30.17 -3.68
C SER A 68 -13.21 -29.65 -4.54
N SER A 69 -14.06 -28.77 -4.00
CA SER A 69 -15.22 -28.21 -4.72
C SER A 69 -14.85 -27.11 -5.72
N PHE A 70 -13.64 -26.57 -5.62
CA PHE A 70 -13.15 -25.49 -6.46
C PHE A 70 -11.91 -25.91 -7.25
N HIS A 71 -11.91 -25.55 -8.53
CA HIS A 71 -10.73 -25.63 -9.39
C HIS A 71 -10.22 -24.21 -9.64
N PHE A 72 -8.95 -23.97 -9.34
CA PHE A 72 -8.25 -22.72 -9.64
C PHE A 72 -7.33 -22.86 -10.85
N ARG A 73 -7.33 -21.85 -11.73
CA ARG A 73 -6.46 -21.77 -12.90
C ARG A 73 -5.98 -20.36 -13.16
N ILE A 74 -4.69 -20.18 -13.41
CA ILE A 74 -4.17 -18.89 -13.87
C ILE A 74 -4.42 -18.73 -15.38
N LEU A 75 -4.85 -17.54 -15.77
CA LEU A 75 -5.06 -17.13 -17.16
C LEU A 75 -4.00 -16.15 -17.63
N SER A 76 -3.78 -16.13 -18.93
CA SER A 76 -3.05 -15.02 -19.55
C SER A 76 -3.93 -13.76 -19.60
N THR A 77 -3.33 -12.58 -19.47
CA THR A 77 -4.03 -11.29 -19.61
C THR A 77 -4.73 -11.15 -20.97
N LYS A 78 -4.23 -11.80 -22.02
CA LYS A 78 -4.88 -11.86 -23.35
C LYS A 78 -6.30 -12.43 -23.28
N GLN A 79 -6.52 -13.43 -22.43
CA GLN A 79 -7.85 -14.02 -22.22
C GLN A 79 -8.78 -13.10 -21.42
N CYS A 80 -8.23 -12.10 -20.75
CA CYS A 80 -8.95 -11.01 -20.07
C CYS A 80 -9.02 -9.72 -20.91
N GLY A 81 -8.70 -9.76 -22.20
CA GLY A 81 -8.73 -8.59 -23.08
C GLY A 81 -7.57 -7.62 -22.85
N GLY A 82 -6.44 -8.10 -22.35
CA GLY A 82 -5.24 -7.30 -22.05
C GLY A 82 -5.17 -6.77 -20.62
N GLU A 83 -6.20 -7.00 -19.81
CA GLU A 83 -6.34 -6.46 -18.45
C GLU A 83 -6.22 -7.56 -17.38
N TYR A 84 -6.11 -7.16 -16.11
CA TYR A 84 -6.24 -8.08 -14.98
C TYR A 84 -7.72 -8.39 -14.72
N CYS A 85 -8.06 -9.67 -14.60
CA CYS A 85 -9.44 -10.10 -14.36
C CYS A 85 -9.52 -11.44 -13.64
N PHE A 86 -10.71 -11.75 -13.13
CA PHE A 86 -11.08 -13.11 -12.79
C PHE A 86 -12.38 -13.53 -13.48
N THR A 87 -12.51 -14.83 -13.72
CA THR A 87 -13.72 -15.48 -14.25
C THR A 87 -14.21 -16.56 -13.29
N ILE A 88 -15.52 -16.75 -13.24
CA ILE A 88 -16.18 -17.76 -12.42
C ILE A 88 -17.18 -18.49 -13.32
N SER A 89 -17.08 -19.81 -13.38
CA SER A 89 -17.98 -20.65 -14.17
C SER A 89 -18.24 -21.99 -13.47
N ASN A 90 -19.26 -22.72 -13.92
CA ASN A 90 -19.40 -24.11 -13.51
C ASN A 90 -18.26 -24.92 -14.13
N HIS A 91 -17.60 -25.75 -13.33
CA HIS A 91 -16.52 -26.58 -13.84
C HIS A 91 -17.04 -27.54 -14.93
N PRO A 92 -16.34 -27.78 -16.04
CA PRO A 92 -16.88 -28.62 -17.14
C PRO A 92 -17.34 -30.03 -16.70
N SER A 93 -16.74 -30.57 -15.65
CA SER A 93 -17.07 -31.87 -15.06
C SER A 93 -18.01 -31.78 -13.85
N PHE A 94 -18.69 -30.65 -13.61
CA PHE A 94 -19.50 -30.42 -12.38
C PHE A 94 -20.61 -31.46 -12.17
N ALA A 95 -21.10 -32.09 -13.25
CA ALA A 95 -22.11 -33.14 -13.19
C ALA A 95 -21.56 -34.51 -12.74
N THR A 96 -20.23 -34.66 -12.70
CA THR A 96 -19.58 -35.91 -12.27
C THR A 96 -19.38 -35.88 -10.76
N LEU A 97 -19.87 -36.90 -10.06
CA LEU A 97 -19.71 -37.02 -8.62
C LEU A 97 -18.22 -37.01 -8.24
N GLY A 98 -17.85 -36.17 -7.25
CA GLY A 98 -16.48 -36.03 -6.78
C GLY A 98 -15.59 -35.09 -7.61
N SER A 99 -16.10 -34.53 -8.72
CA SER A 99 -15.39 -33.48 -9.46
C SER A 99 -15.61 -32.10 -8.83
N PRO A 100 -14.70 -31.13 -9.08
CA PRO A 100 -14.94 -29.74 -8.71
C PRO A 100 -16.25 -29.24 -9.31
N GLN A 101 -16.96 -28.39 -8.56
CA GLN A 101 -18.24 -27.81 -8.99
C GLN A 101 -18.01 -26.46 -9.68
N ILE A 102 -17.09 -25.66 -9.16
CA ILE A 102 -16.83 -24.29 -9.61
C ILE A 102 -15.40 -24.18 -10.13
N LEU A 103 -15.26 -23.57 -11.30
CA LEU A 103 -13.98 -23.16 -11.87
C LEU A 103 -13.83 -21.66 -11.64
N ILE A 104 -12.75 -21.26 -10.97
CA ILE A 104 -12.35 -19.86 -10.80
C ILE A 104 -11.02 -19.68 -11.48
N GLU A 105 -10.95 -18.70 -12.36
CA GLU A 105 -9.76 -18.40 -13.10
C GLU A 105 -9.38 -16.94 -12.90
N GLY A 106 -8.09 -16.62 -12.91
CA GLY A 106 -7.64 -15.26 -12.70
C GLY A 106 -6.28 -14.99 -13.29
N THR A 107 -5.97 -13.73 -13.54
CA THR A 107 -4.65 -13.32 -14.05
C THR A 107 -3.53 -13.46 -13.03
N THR A 108 -3.88 -13.47 -11.74
CA THR A 108 -2.96 -13.67 -10.61
C THR A 108 -3.62 -14.53 -9.53
N GLY A 109 -2.80 -15.01 -8.58
CA GLY A 109 -3.29 -15.69 -7.38
C GLY A 109 -4.23 -14.81 -6.57
N VAL A 110 -3.92 -13.52 -6.42
CA VAL A 110 -4.83 -12.52 -5.82
C VAL A 110 -6.15 -12.47 -6.59
N ASP A 111 -6.14 -12.43 -7.93
CA ASP A 111 -7.39 -12.37 -8.72
C ASP A 111 -8.24 -13.64 -8.56
N ILE A 112 -7.60 -14.83 -8.51
CA ILE A 112 -8.28 -16.10 -8.21
C ILE A 112 -8.96 -16.03 -6.84
N VAL A 113 -8.24 -15.59 -5.81
CA VAL A 113 -8.74 -15.55 -4.44
C VAL A 113 -9.81 -14.46 -4.27
N ALA A 114 -9.68 -13.33 -4.96
CA ALA A 114 -10.73 -12.31 -5.05
C ALA A 114 -11.99 -12.86 -5.74
N GLY A 115 -11.84 -13.68 -6.78
CA GLY A 115 -12.93 -14.41 -7.42
C GLY A 115 -13.62 -15.40 -6.49
N LEU A 116 -12.84 -16.14 -5.68
CA LEU A 116 -13.39 -16.99 -4.61
C LEU A 116 -14.21 -16.16 -3.62
N HIS A 117 -13.66 -15.07 -3.10
CA HIS A 117 -14.38 -14.19 -2.18
C HIS A 117 -15.66 -13.63 -2.80
N TRP A 118 -15.59 -13.20 -4.07
CA TRP A 118 -16.74 -12.70 -4.81
C TRP A 118 -17.85 -13.75 -4.89
N TYR A 119 -17.50 -14.99 -5.27
CA TYR A 119 -18.46 -16.09 -5.35
C TYR A 119 -19.09 -16.40 -3.99
N LEU A 120 -18.26 -16.54 -2.95
CA LEU A 120 -18.71 -16.82 -1.60
C LEU A 120 -19.63 -15.71 -1.06
N LYS A 121 -19.32 -14.45 -1.34
CA LYS A 121 -20.12 -13.31 -0.89
C LYS A 121 -21.46 -13.22 -1.62
N ASN A 122 -21.44 -13.26 -2.95
CA ASN A 122 -22.62 -12.95 -3.73
C ASN A 122 -23.53 -14.19 -3.88
N TRP A 123 -22.97 -15.38 -4.06
CA TRP A 123 -23.73 -16.59 -4.40
C TRP A 123 -23.99 -17.45 -3.16
N CYS A 124 -23.07 -17.46 -2.20
CA CYS A 124 -23.23 -18.21 -0.95
C CYS A 124 -23.65 -17.34 0.25
N GLY A 125 -23.85 -16.03 0.07
CA GLY A 125 -24.29 -15.12 1.14
C GLY A 125 -23.33 -15.01 2.33
N SER A 126 -22.05 -15.37 2.15
CA SER A 126 -21.06 -15.39 3.22
C SER A 126 -20.40 -14.02 3.43
N HIS A 127 -19.74 -13.85 4.57
CA HIS A 127 -18.99 -12.65 4.91
C HIS A 127 -17.65 -13.00 5.55
N ILE A 128 -16.59 -12.29 5.20
CA ILE A 128 -15.24 -12.51 5.74
C ILE A 128 -14.68 -11.17 6.21
N SER A 129 -14.37 -11.07 7.51
CA SER A 129 -13.74 -9.90 8.14
C SER A 129 -12.75 -10.35 9.21
N TRP A 130 -12.05 -9.40 9.85
CA TRP A 130 -11.20 -9.72 10.99
C TRP A 130 -12.04 -10.20 12.19
N ASP A 131 -11.46 -11.09 12.99
CA ASP A 131 -12.10 -11.65 14.19
C ASP A 131 -12.62 -10.53 15.13
N LYS A 132 -11.90 -9.41 15.24
CA LYS A 132 -12.29 -8.26 16.08
C LYS A 132 -13.45 -7.42 15.52
N THR A 133 -13.80 -7.54 14.23
CA THR A 133 -14.86 -6.77 13.57
C THR A 133 -16.11 -7.58 13.24
N GLY A 134 -16.25 -8.76 13.84
CA GLY A 134 -17.37 -9.68 13.58
C GLY A 134 -16.97 -11.00 12.94
N GLY A 135 -15.69 -11.17 12.59
CA GLY A 135 -15.15 -12.43 12.09
C GLY A 135 -15.72 -12.84 10.73
N SER A 136 -15.75 -14.15 10.50
CA SER A 136 -16.24 -14.74 9.24
C SER A 136 -17.56 -15.48 9.47
N GLN A 137 -18.56 -15.14 8.66
CA GLN A 137 -19.82 -15.86 8.55
C GLN A 137 -19.74 -16.78 7.33
N LEU A 138 -19.57 -18.08 7.58
CA LEU A 138 -19.43 -19.10 6.54
C LEU A 138 -20.55 -20.17 6.56
N PHE A 139 -21.49 -20.09 7.50
CA PHE A 139 -22.55 -21.09 7.67
C PHE A 139 -23.57 -21.09 6.52
N SER A 140 -23.68 -19.99 5.78
CA SER A 140 -24.57 -19.88 4.62
C SER A 140 -24.04 -20.61 3.38
N ILE A 141 -22.77 -21.08 3.42
CA ILE A 141 -22.16 -21.82 2.31
C ILE A 141 -22.76 -23.22 2.25
N PRO A 142 -23.39 -23.63 1.13
CA PRO A 142 -23.97 -24.96 1.00
C PRO A 142 -22.94 -26.09 1.14
N ASN A 143 -23.42 -27.28 1.52
CA ASN A 143 -22.60 -28.48 1.58
C ASN A 143 -21.95 -28.79 0.22
N VAL A 144 -20.83 -29.53 0.28
CA VAL A 144 -20.17 -30.08 -0.92
C VAL A 144 -21.20 -30.82 -1.78
N GLY A 145 -21.17 -30.58 -3.10
CA GLY A 145 -22.15 -31.09 -4.07
C GLY A 145 -23.38 -30.19 -4.30
N PHE A 146 -23.60 -29.17 -3.46
CA PHE A 146 -24.76 -28.28 -3.53
C PHE A 146 -24.39 -26.80 -3.69
N LEU A 147 -23.19 -26.50 -4.18
CA LEU A 147 -22.77 -25.12 -4.39
C LEU A 147 -23.64 -24.45 -5.47
N PRO A 148 -24.04 -23.18 -5.30
CA PRO A 148 -24.90 -22.50 -6.26
C PRO A 148 -24.27 -22.42 -7.65
N ARG A 149 -24.97 -22.91 -8.67
CA ARG A 149 -24.49 -22.86 -10.05
C ARG A 149 -24.41 -21.42 -10.55
N VAL A 150 -23.42 -21.15 -11.37
CA VAL A 150 -23.32 -19.89 -12.13
C VAL A 150 -24.16 -20.03 -13.40
N HIS A 151 -24.91 -19.00 -13.79
CA HIS A 151 -25.73 -19.02 -15.02
C HIS A 151 -24.87 -19.15 -16.30
N ASP A 152 -25.50 -19.50 -17.42
CA ASP A 152 -24.90 -20.14 -18.61
C ASP A 152 -23.63 -19.51 -19.20
N ALA A 153 -23.42 -18.20 -19.06
CA ALA A 153 -22.25 -17.51 -19.61
C ALA A 153 -21.04 -17.41 -18.65
N GLY A 154 -21.19 -17.83 -17.39
CA GLY A 154 -20.22 -17.51 -16.34
C GLY A 154 -20.21 -16.01 -16.00
N ILE A 155 -19.27 -15.62 -15.14
CA ILE A 155 -19.07 -14.23 -14.70
C ILE A 155 -17.63 -13.86 -14.98
N SER A 156 -17.40 -12.68 -15.53
CA SER A 156 -16.06 -12.09 -15.69
C SER A 156 -16.04 -10.72 -15.03
N VAL A 157 -15.08 -10.51 -14.13
CA VAL A 157 -14.88 -9.24 -13.42
C VAL A 157 -13.48 -8.74 -13.69
N ARG A 158 -13.39 -7.55 -14.28
CA ARG A 158 -12.12 -6.86 -14.52
C ARG A 158 -11.70 -6.08 -13.28
N ARG A 159 -10.40 -6.05 -13.01
CA ARG A 159 -9.87 -5.18 -11.97
C ARG A 159 -9.83 -3.74 -12.51
N PRO A 160 -10.39 -2.76 -11.78
CA PRO A 160 -10.49 -1.40 -12.29
C PRO A 160 -9.16 -0.63 -12.26
N VAL A 161 -8.16 -1.15 -11.54
CA VAL A 161 -6.87 -0.49 -11.29
C VAL A 161 -5.74 -1.51 -11.26
N PRO A 162 -4.50 -1.13 -11.67
CA PRO A 162 -3.34 -2.04 -11.66
C PRO A 162 -2.73 -2.22 -10.25
N TRP A 163 -3.00 -1.34 -9.30
CA TRP A 163 -2.59 -1.51 -7.92
C TRP A 163 -3.74 -1.30 -6.95
N SER A 164 -3.85 -2.24 -6.01
CA SER A 164 -4.75 -2.20 -4.88
C SER A 164 -3.90 -2.24 -3.63
N TYR A 165 -3.65 -1.05 -3.09
CA TYR A 165 -2.72 -0.81 -2.00
C TYR A 165 -3.38 -1.06 -0.63
N TYR A 166 -2.59 -1.54 0.33
CA TYR A 166 -3.06 -1.72 1.70
C TYR A 166 -1.99 -1.33 2.73
N GLN A 167 -2.48 -0.87 3.89
CA GLN A 167 -1.78 -0.46 5.11
C GLN A 167 -1.38 1.03 5.15
N ASN A 168 -0.97 1.47 6.33
CA ASN A 168 -0.31 2.75 6.60
C ASN A 168 0.94 2.44 7.44
N ALA A 169 2.02 3.20 7.31
CA ALA A 169 3.24 3.04 8.13
C ALA A 169 2.90 2.90 9.63
N VAL A 170 1.96 3.70 10.14
CA VAL A 170 1.55 3.67 11.55
C VAL A 170 0.83 2.40 11.99
N THR A 171 0.23 1.66 11.05
CA THR A 171 -0.46 0.39 11.34
C THR A 171 0.48 -0.66 11.92
N SER A 172 1.77 -0.58 11.56
CA SER A 172 2.80 -1.47 12.06
C SER A 172 2.98 -1.40 13.58
N SER A 173 2.77 -0.22 14.19
CA SER A 173 2.84 -0.03 15.63
C SER A 173 1.49 -0.21 16.33
N TYR A 174 0.41 0.34 15.76
CA TYR A 174 -0.90 0.30 16.42
C TYR A 174 -1.60 -1.04 16.38
N SER A 175 -1.36 -1.83 15.34
CA SER A 175 -2.07 -3.09 15.11
C SER A 175 -1.11 -4.27 15.06
N PHE A 176 0.01 -4.15 14.34
CA PHE A 176 0.84 -5.30 13.98
C PHE A 176 1.99 -5.60 14.94
N ALA A 177 2.29 -4.70 15.89
CA ALA A 177 3.48 -4.77 16.75
C ALA A 177 3.66 -6.12 17.47
N TRP A 178 2.56 -6.80 17.79
CA TRP A 178 2.57 -8.06 18.54
C TRP A 178 2.07 -9.25 17.73
N TRP A 179 2.00 -9.13 16.40
CA TRP A 179 1.54 -10.21 15.55
C TRP A 179 2.62 -11.26 15.32
N ASP A 180 2.24 -12.51 15.52
CA ASP A 180 3.02 -13.66 15.12
C ASP A 180 2.75 -14.05 13.66
N TRP A 181 3.42 -15.11 13.19
CA TRP A 181 3.17 -15.63 11.85
C TRP A 181 1.72 -16.07 11.62
N LYS A 182 1.08 -16.69 12.62
CA LYS A 182 -0.29 -17.19 12.48
C LYS A 182 -1.27 -16.06 12.21
N ARG A 183 -1.09 -14.90 12.86
CA ARG A 183 -1.92 -13.72 12.59
C ARG A 183 -1.57 -13.06 11.25
N TRP A 184 -0.30 -13.00 10.88
CA TRP A 184 0.12 -12.49 9.57
C TRP A 184 -0.39 -13.33 8.40
N GLU A 185 -0.36 -14.67 8.52
CA GLU A 185 -0.90 -15.57 7.49
C GLU A 185 -2.39 -15.30 7.25
N LYS A 186 -3.18 -15.16 8.32
CA LYS A 186 -4.58 -14.75 8.22
C LYS A 186 -4.75 -13.38 7.57
N GLU A 187 -3.87 -12.43 7.84
CA GLU A 187 -3.95 -11.09 7.22
C GLU A 187 -3.68 -11.16 5.73
N ILE A 188 -2.65 -11.88 5.31
CA ILE A 188 -2.31 -12.00 3.89
C ILE A 188 -3.41 -12.75 3.13
N ASP A 189 -4.02 -13.77 3.76
CA ASP A 189 -5.21 -14.43 3.20
C ASP A 189 -6.37 -13.44 3.02
N TRP A 190 -6.64 -12.61 4.03
CA TRP A 190 -7.65 -11.57 3.95
C TRP A 190 -7.33 -10.53 2.87
N MET A 191 -6.08 -10.08 2.77
CA MET A 191 -5.60 -9.17 1.71
C MET A 191 -5.91 -9.74 0.33
N ALA A 192 -5.59 -11.02 0.08
CA ALA A 192 -5.87 -11.67 -1.19
C ALA A 192 -7.38 -11.77 -1.48
N LEU A 193 -8.20 -12.10 -0.48
CA LEU A 193 -9.67 -12.12 -0.61
C LEU A 193 -10.23 -10.73 -0.96
N GLN A 194 -9.63 -9.64 -0.47
CA GLN A 194 -10.01 -8.28 -0.83
C GLN A 194 -9.40 -7.78 -2.15
N GLY A 195 -8.61 -8.59 -2.86
CA GLY A 195 -7.97 -8.19 -4.11
C GLY A 195 -6.77 -7.25 -3.93
N VAL A 196 -6.17 -7.20 -2.74
CA VAL A 196 -4.96 -6.41 -2.46
C VAL A 196 -3.77 -7.06 -3.15
N ASN A 197 -3.04 -6.28 -3.95
CA ASN A 197 -1.83 -6.74 -4.64
C ASN A 197 -0.60 -5.86 -4.39
N LEU A 198 -0.73 -4.75 -3.65
CA LEU A 198 0.37 -3.85 -3.29
C LEU A 198 0.41 -3.55 -1.77
N PRO A 199 0.70 -4.54 -0.90
CA PRO A 199 0.76 -4.32 0.54
C PRO A 199 2.10 -3.73 1.02
N LEU A 200 2.11 -2.92 2.08
CA LEU A 200 3.36 -2.59 2.80
C LEU A 200 3.95 -3.83 3.50
N ALA A 201 5.28 -3.92 3.57
CA ALA A 201 6.01 -5.00 4.24
C ALA A 201 7.20 -4.46 5.06
N PHE A 202 6.89 -3.88 6.23
CA PHE A 202 7.85 -3.15 7.07
C PHE A 202 8.43 -3.97 8.24
N THR A 203 7.95 -5.19 8.45
CA THR A 203 8.34 -6.06 9.56
C THR A 203 9.86 -6.32 9.51
N GLY A 204 10.53 -6.21 10.66
CA GLY A 204 11.95 -6.54 10.79
C GLY A 204 12.95 -5.60 10.11
N GLN A 205 12.54 -4.42 9.62
CA GLN A 205 13.47 -3.49 8.98
C GLN A 205 14.60 -2.99 9.91
N GLU A 206 14.38 -3.01 11.23
CA GLU A 206 15.42 -2.70 12.22
C GLU A 206 16.59 -3.69 12.15
N ALA A 207 16.33 -4.96 11.78
CA ALA A 207 17.39 -5.96 11.60
C ALA A 207 18.26 -5.68 10.37
N ILE A 208 17.66 -5.12 9.32
CA ILE A 208 18.41 -4.65 8.16
C ILE A 208 19.28 -3.46 8.56
N TRP A 209 18.72 -2.47 9.27
CA TRP A 209 19.48 -1.32 9.75
C TRP A 209 20.62 -1.72 10.68
N GLN A 210 20.38 -2.65 11.61
CA GLN A 210 21.42 -3.16 12.51
C GLN A 210 22.59 -3.77 11.72
N LYS A 211 22.30 -4.57 10.68
CA LYS A 211 23.34 -5.15 9.81
C LYS A 211 24.09 -4.09 9.01
N VAL A 212 23.37 -3.17 8.36
CA VAL A 212 23.97 -2.08 7.58
C VAL A 212 24.93 -1.26 8.43
N PHE A 213 24.48 -0.75 9.58
CA PHE A 213 25.31 0.11 10.43
C PHE A 213 26.50 -0.63 11.03
N LYS A 214 26.33 -1.90 11.44
CA LYS A 214 27.45 -2.69 11.99
C LYS A 214 28.47 -3.07 10.91
N GLU A 215 28.01 -3.61 9.79
CA GLU A 215 28.88 -4.23 8.79
C GLU A 215 29.50 -3.23 7.82
N LYS A 216 28.80 -2.13 7.50
CA LYS A 216 29.23 -1.15 6.50
C LYS A 216 29.73 0.15 7.11
N PHE A 217 29.27 0.51 8.32
CA PHE A 217 29.59 1.78 8.96
C PHE A 217 30.30 1.64 10.33
N ASN A 218 30.78 0.43 10.65
CA ASN A 218 31.60 0.12 11.82
C ASN A 218 30.99 0.59 13.16
N MET A 219 29.66 0.54 13.27
CA MET A 219 28.95 0.89 14.50
C MET A 219 28.88 -0.32 15.45
N SER A 220 29.06 -0.08 16.75
CA SER A 220 28.80 -1.08 17.77
C SER A 220 27.30 -1.26 18.01
N ILE A 221 26.90 -2.30 18.75
CA ILE A 221 25.49 -2.47 19.14
C ILE A 221 25.05 -1.31 20.04
N SER A 222 25.91 -0.90 20.98
CA SER A 222 25.63 0.22 21.90
C SER A 222 25.46 1.56 21.18
N ASP A 223 26.10 1.74 20.01
CA ASP A 223 25.91 2.94 19.19
C ASP A 223 24.49 3.06 18.61
N LEU A 224 23.71 1.97 18.63
CA LEU A 224 22.34 1.89 18.14
C LEU A 224 21.28 1.84 19.25
N ASP A 225 21.67 1.79 20.52
CA ASP A 225 20.75 1.63 21.66
C ASP A 225 19.71 2.74 21.74
N ASP A 226 20.09 3.96 21.35
CA ASP A 226 19.21 5.13 21.33
C ASP A 226 18.59 5.42 19.95
N PHE A 227 18.94 4.64 18.91
CA PHE A 227 18.44 4.90 17.55
C PHE A 227 17.03 4.35 17.35
N PHE A 228 16.80 3.10 17.78
CA PHE A 228 15.51 2.44 17.57
C PHE A 228 14.52 2.77 18.69
N GLY A 229 13.26 3.04 18.34
CA GLY A 229 12.15 3.00 19.29
C GLY A 229 11.83 1.57 19.76
N GLY A 230 11.04 1.45 20.83
CA GLY A 230 10.46 0.19 21.26
C GLY A 230 9.41 -0.34 20.27
N PRO A 231 9.01 -1.62 20.35
CA PRO A 231 8.14 -2.27 19.35
C PRO A 231 6.84 -1.51 19.03
N ALA A 232 6.18 -0.98 20.05
CA ALA A 232 4.92 -0.23 19.91
C ALA A 232 5.10 1.19 19.35
N PHE A 233 6.34 1.65 19.11
CA PHE A 233 6.67 3.01 18.69
C PHE A 233 7.50 3.06 17.40
N LEU A 234 7.79 1.89 16.80
CA LEU A 234 8.63 1.77 15.61
C LEU A 234 8.13 2.58 14.42
N ALA A 235 6.82 2.73 14.20
CA ALA A 235 6.31 3.50 13.08
C ALA A 235 6.86 4.93 13.05
N TRP A 236 6.77 5.65 14.16
CA TRP A 236 7.30 7.00 14.29
C TRP A 236 8.82 7.06 14.38
N SER A 237 9.45 5.98 14.86
CA SER A 237 10.92 5.88 14.83
C SER A 237 11.44 5.78 13.38
N ARG A 238 10.75 5.01 12.54
CA ARG A 238 11.08 4.84 11.11
C ARG A 238 10.85 6.12 10.31
N MET A 239 9.82 6.90 10.66
CA MET A 239 9.52 8.21 10.07
C MET A 239 10.40 9.34 10.64
N GLY A 240 11.34 9.03 11.53
CA GLY A 240 12.29 10.01 12.07
C GLY A 240 11.70 10.97 13.09
N ASN A 241 10.53 10.70 13.66
CA ASN A 241 9.90 11.56 14.65
C ASN A 241 10.42 11.30 16.08
N LEU A 242 10.72 10.03 16.41
CA LEU A 242 11.20 9.62 17.73
C LEU A 242 12.38 8.66 17.67
N HIS A 243 13.10 8.54 18.76
CA HIS A 243 14.18 7.57 18.94
C HIS A 243 14.22 7.10 20.40
N GLY A 244 14.76 5.90 20.66
CA GLY A 244 14.96 5.32 22.00
C GLY A 244 13.69 5.00 22.83
N TRP A 245 12.53 5.62 22.58
CA TRP A 245 11.37 5.52 23.48
C TRP A 245 10.77 4.12 23.50
N GLY A 246 10.70 3.52 24.68
CA GLY A 246 10.24 2.14 24.88
C GLY A 246 11.26 1.07 24.47
N GLY A 247 12.47 1.47 24.07
CA GLY A 247 13.60 0.58 23.81
C GLY A 247 14.48 0.33 25.05
N PRO A 248 15.67 -0.27 24.86
CA PRO A 248 16.21 -0.78 23.59
C PRO A 248 15.52 -2.07 23.12
N LEU A 249 15.64 -2.38 21.83
CA LEU A 249 15.15 -3.66 21.29
C LEU A 249 16.11 -4.79 21.67
N PRO A 250 15.63 -5.93 22.22
CA PRO A 250 16.49 -7.08 22.48
C PRO A 250 16.91 -7.77 21.18
N GLN A 251 18.07 -8.44 21.14
CA GLN A 251 18.52 -9.16 19.93
C GLN A 251 17.48 -10.16 19.40
N SER A 252 16.74 -10.82 20.30
CA SER A 252 15.66 -11.73 19.93
C SER A 252 14.57 -11.07 19.09
N TRP A 253 14.33 -9.77 19.27
CA TRP A 253 13.40 -9.02 18.43
C TRP A 253 13.90 -8.93 16.99
N PHE A 254 15.15 -8.51 16.78
CA PHE A 254 15.75 -8.42 15.44
C PHE A 254 15.71 -9.77 14.71
N ASP A 255 16.12 -10.84 15.40
CA ASP A 255 16.19 -12.17 14.81
C ASP A 255 14.80 -12.71 14.45
N GLN A 256 13.82 -12.59 15.37
CA GLN A 256 12.46 -13.10 15.14
C GLN A 256 11.70 -12.28 14.09
N GLN A 257 11.83 -10.95 14.09
CA GLN A 257 11.16 -10.10 13.12
C GLN A 257 11.75 -10.27 11.72
N LEU A 258 13.05 -10.52 11.60
CA LEU A 258 13.68 -10.87 10.32
C LEU A 258 13.12 -12.19 9.77
N ILE A 259 13.02 -13.23 10.61
CA ILE A 259 12.41 -14.51 10.21
C ILE A 259 10.95 -14.32 9.80
N LEU A 260 10.20 -13.52 10.56
CA LEU A 260 8.79 -13.24 10.28
C LEU A 260 8.62 -12.53 8.94
N GLN A 261 9.43 -11.52 8.65
CA GLN A 261 9.40 -10.79 7.38
C GLN A 261 9.68 -11.71 6.19
N LYS A 262 10.66 -12.62 6.29
CA LYS A 262 10.92 -13.59 5.22
C LYS A 262 9.70 -14.48 4.91
N LYS A 263 8.95 -14.88 5.95
CA LYS A 263 7.69 -15.63 5.77
C LYS A 263 6.58 -14.78 5.14
N ILE A 264 6.46 -13.51 5.56
CA ILE A 264 5.49 -12.55 5.00
C ILE A 264 5.74 -12.36 3.50
N LEU A 265 6.99 -12.04 3.12
CA LEU A 265 7.39 -11.81 1.74
C LEU A 265 7.18 -13.07 0.87
N ALA A 266 7.56 -14.24 1.38
CA ALA A 266 7.35 -15.50 0.66
C ALA A 266 5.86 -15.75 0.36
N ARG A 267 4.97 -15.56 1.34
CA ARG A 267 3.53 -15.76 1.13
C ARG A 267 2.90 -14.70 0.22
N MET A 268 3.35 -13.45 0.32
CA MET A 268 2.93 -12.39 -0.60
C MET A 268 3.32 -12.73 -2.04
N TYR A 269 4.56 -13.18 -2.26
CA TYR A 269 5.05 -13.63 -3.56
C TYR A 269 4.25 -14.82 -4.11
N GLU A 270 4.03 -15.85 -3.28
CA GLU A 270 3.24 -17.04 -3.63
C GLU A 270 1.84 -16.68 -4.14
N LEU A 271 1.19 -15.66 -3.57
CA LEU A 271 -0.13 -15.20 -3.99
C LEU A 271 -0.09 -14.21 -5.17
N GLY A 272 1.09 -13.80 -5.63
CA GLY A 272 1.26 -12.86 -6.73
C GLY A 272 1.15 -11.38 -6.33
N MET A 273 1.28 -11.05 -5.03
CA MET A 273 1.36 -9.68 -4.53
C MET A 273 2.76 -9.08 -4.78
N THR A 274 2.83 -7.76 -4.87
CA THR A 274 4.09 -7.00 -4.87
C THR A 274 4.22 -6.23 -3.55
N PRO A 275 5.05 -6.68 -2.59
CA PRO A 275 5.23 -5.97 -1.33
C PRO A 275 5.95 -4.65 -1.54
N VAL A 276 5.62 -3.63 -0.75
CA VAL A 276 6.37 -2.37 -0.71
C VAL A 276 7.36 -2.44 0.45
N LEU A 277 8.65 -2.32 0.13
CA LEU A 277 9.75 -2.38 1.09
C LEU A 277 10.08 -0.98 1.63
N PRO A 278 10.65 -0.83 2.83
CA PRO A 278 11.15 0.47 3.27
C PRO A 278 12.40 0.87 2.48
N ALA A 279 12.72 2.17 2.47
CA ALA A 279 13.99 2.72 1.99
C ALA A 279 14.53 3.80 2.96
N PHE A 280 15.77 4.22 2.74
CA PHE A 280 16.44 5.22 3.56
C PHE A 280 15.85 6.62 3.36
N SER A 281 15.42 7.24 4.46
CA SER A 281 14.81 8.57 4.48
C SER A 281 15.73 9.68 4.99
N GLY A 282 16.99 9.39 5.29
CA GLY A 282 17.95 10.35 5.84
C GLY A 282 18.13 10.30 7.36
N ASN A 283 17.21 9.66 8.10
CA ASN A 283 17.32 9.55 9.56
C ASN A 283 18.43 8.57 9.96
N VAL A 284 19.37 9.02 10.80
CA VAL A 284 20.59 8.28 11.17
C VAL A 284 20.79 8.23 12.70
N PRO A 285 21.56 7.25 13.22
CA PRO A 285 21.95 7.23 14.63
C PRO A 285 22.83 8.42 15.00
N ALA A 286 22.69 8.91 16.24
CA ALA A 286 23.53 9.99 16.77
C ALA A 286 25.04 9.69 16.68
N ALA A 287 25.40 8.41 16.88
CA ALA A 287 26.77 7.93 16.83
C ALA A 287 27.45 8.16 15.47
N LEU A 288 26.69 8.24 14.38
CA LEU A 288 27.22 8.48 13.04
C LEU A 288 27.98 9.82 12.96
N LYS A 289 27.59 10.83 13.75
CA LYS A 289 28.29 12.11 13.83
C LYS A 289 29.71 12.01 14.39
N TYR A 290 29.96 11.04 15.27
CA TYR A 290 31.30 10.82 15.83
C TYR A 290 32.17 9.95 14.92
N ILE A 291 31.55 8.99 14.22
CA ILE A 291 32.24 8.10 13.28
C ILE A 291 32.59 8.82 11.97
N PHE A 292 31.70 9.71 11.51
CA PHE A 292 31.88 10.56 10.33
C PHE A 292 31.76 12.05 10.70
N PRO A 293 32.79 12.66 11.32
CA PRO A 293 32.73 14.06 11.78
C PRO A 293 32.52 15.10 10.69
N SER A 294 32.86 14.76 9.44
CA SER A 294 32.63 15.61 8.27
C SER A 294 31.22 15.50 7.68
N ALA A 295 30.42 14.53 8.13
CA ALA A 295 29.08 14.33 7.62
C ALA A 295 28.15 15.48 8.03
N LYS A 296 27.36 15.97 7.10
CA LYS A 296 26.39 17.04 7.30
C LYS A 296 25.14 16.51 8.01
N ILE A 297 25.26 16.30 9.32
CA ILE A 297 24.17 15.79 10.15
C ILE A 297 23.58 16.94 10.99
N THR A 298 22.28 17.18 10.81
CA THR A 298 21.51 18.16 11.57
C THR A 298 20.60 17.45 12.57
N ARG A 299 20.31 18.13 13.68
CA ARG A 299 19.33 17.64 14.66
C ARG A 299 17.99 18.28 14.34
N LEU A 300 16.96 17.46 14.12
CA LEU A 300 15.61 17.93 13.78
C LEU A 300 14.93 18.62 14.96
N GLY A 301 13.82 19.29 14.64
CA GLY A 301 12.98 19.98 15.62
C GLY A 301 12.26 19.01 16.57
N ASN A 302 11.63 19.61 17.59
CA ASN A 302 10.83 18.86 18.55
C ASN A 302 9.52 18.38 17.92
N TRP A 303 9.29 17.07 17.91
CA TRP A 303 8.03 16.47 17.45
C TRP A 303 7.20 16.06 18.66
N PHE A 304 6.21 16.89 19.03
CA PHE A 304 5.18 16.61 20.04
C PHE A 304 5.64 15.96 21.37
N SER A 305 6.86 16.26 21.84
CA SER A 305 7.35 15.65 23.08
C SER A 305 6.52 16.05 24.30
N VAL A 306 6.41 15.11 25.24
CA VAL A 306 5.71 15.33 26.51
C VAL A 306 6.47 16.38 27.30
N LYS A 307 5.78 17.49 27.65
CA LYS A 307 6.38 18.64 28.37
C LYS A 307 7.59 19.27 27.66
N SER A 308 7.66 19.14 26.33
CA SER A 308 8.79 19.65 25.53
C SER A 308 10.15 19.03 25.89
N ASP A 309 10.17 17.82 26.45
CA ASP A 309 11.42 17.09 26.75
C ASP A 309 11.97 16.40 25.49
N PRO A 310 13.09 16.89 24.91
CA PRO A 310 13.60 16.41 23.63
C PRO A 310 14.39 15.10 23.75
N LYS A 311 14.40 14.43 24.90
CA LYS A 311 15.26 13.26 25.12
C LYS A 311 14.92 12.04 24.24
N TRP A 312 13.74 12.00 23.62
CA TRP A 312 13.31 10.90 22.72
C TRP A 312 12.83 11.39 21.35
N THR A 313 13.10 12.65 21.03
CA THR A 313 12.70 13.31 19.78
C THR A 313 13.91 14.09 19.25
N CYS A 314 13.70 14.96 18.26
CA CYS A 314 14.80 15.74 17.68
C CYS A 314 15.89 14.80 17.15
N THR A 315 15.47 13.90 16.25
CA THR A 315 16.33 12.88 15.63
C THR A 315 17.41 13.52 14.76
N TYR A 316 18.34 12.71 14.24
CA TYR A 316 19.46 13.18 13.45
C TYR A 316 19.19 12.93 11.96
N LEU A 317 19.13 14.00 11.17
CA LEU A 317 18.94 13.94 9.73
C LEU A 317 20.28 14.17 9.03
N LEU A 318 20.69 13.20 8.23
CA LEU A 318 21.78 13.34 7.27
C LEU A 318 21.28 14.16 6.06
N ASP A 319 21.97 15.25 5.77
CA ASP A 319 21.65 16.10 4.63
C ASP A 319 21.86 15.36 3.31
N ALA A 320 20.92 15.49 2.38
CA ALA A 320 20.99 14.79 1.10
C ALA A 320 22.10 15.27 0.17
N THR A 321 22.70 16.44 0.42
CA THR A 321 23.91 16.86 -0.31
C THR A 321 25.18 16.17 0.17
N ASP A 322 25.10 15.39 1.26
CA ASP A 322 26.22 14.60 1.75
C ASP A 322 26.38 13.30 0.93
N PRO A 323 27.60 12.97 0.43
CA PRO A 323 27.84 11.72 -0.29
C PRO A 323 27.42 10.46 0.48
N LEU A 324 27.51 10.50 1.82
CA LEU A 324 27.14 9.40 2.69
C LEU A 324 25.66 9.02 2.56
N PHE A 325 24.80 9.96 2.13
CA PHE A 325 23.37 9.71 1.97
C PHE A 325 23.11 8.59 0.96
N VAL A 326 23.74 8.68 -0.22
CA VAL A 326 23.59 7.69 -1.29
C VAL A 326 24.24 6.37 -0.88
N GLU A 327 25.38 6.42 -0.18
CA GLU A 327 26.07 5.22 0.30
C GLU A 327 25.21 4.42 1.31
N ILE A 328 24.60 5.10 2.29
CA ILE A 328 23.70 4.46 3.26
C ILE A 328 22.45 3.93 2.56
N GLY A 329 21.82 4.73 1.69
CA GLY A 329 20.63 4.31 0.95
C GLY A 329 20.88 3.06 0.09
N LYS A 330 21.99 3.04 -0.64
CA LYS A 330 22.44 1.89 -1.42
C LYS A 330 22.68 0.67 -0.53
N ALA A 331 23.45 0.82 0.55
CA ALA A 331 23.77 -0.27 1.46
C ALA A 331 22.51 -0.90 2.07
N PHE A 332 21.49 -0.10 2.37
CA PHE A 332 20.21 -0.59 2.88
C PHE A 332 19.47 -1.46 1.85
N VAL A 333 19.33 -0.98 0.62
CA VAL A 333 18.65 -1.75 -0.46
C VAL A 333 19.43 -3.04 -0.79
N GLU A 334 20.76 -2.98 -0.84
CA GLU A 334 21.60 -4.17 -1.05
C GLU A 334 21.46 -5.18 0.09
N GLN A 335 21.38 -4.72 1.35
CA GLN A 335 21.16 -5.59 2.50
C GLN A 335 19.76 -6.23 2.47
N GLN A 336 18.72 -5.49 2.08
CA GLN A 336 17.39 -6.06 1.86
C GLN A 336 17.42 -7.15 0.77
N LEU A 337 18.10 -6.88 -0.35
CA LEU A 337 18.25 -7.85 -1.44
C LEU A 337 19.00 -9.11 -0.98
N GLN A 338 20.02 -8.97 -0.14
CA GLN A 338 20.75 -10.10 0.43
C GLN A 338 19.88 -10.94 1.37
N GLU A 339 19.06 -10.32 2.20
CA GLU A 339 18.24 -11.02 3.19
C GLU A 339 16.97 -11.64 2.61
N TYR A 340 16.35 -10.96 1.66
CA TYR A 340 15.03 -11.29 1.14
C TYR A 340 15.06 -11.86 -0.28
N GLY A 341 16.17 -11.74 -0.99
CA GLY A 341 16.18 -11.89 -2.44
C GLY A 341 15.40 -10.76 -3.13
N ARG A 342 15.28 -10.82 -4.46
CA ARG A 342 14.52 -9.83 -5.23
C ARG A 342 13.02 -10.04 -4.95
N SER A 343 12.51 -9.30 -3.98
CA SER A 343 11.10 -9.38 -3.54
C SER A 343 10.23 -8.23 -4.04
N SER A 344 10.83 -7.10 -4.42
CA SER A 344 10.15 -5.92 -4.95
C SER A 344 11.14 -4.94 -5.59
N HIS A 345 10.57 -3.96 -6.29
CA HIS A 345 11.23 -2.75 -6.77
C HIS A 345 10.52 -1.48 -6.28
N ILE A 346 9.50 -1.61 -5.43
CA ILE A 346 8.73 -0.48 -4.90
C ILE A 346 9.15 -0.24 -3.46
N TYR A 347 9.65 0.96 -3.20
CA TYR A 347 10.20 1.36 -1.92
C TYR A 347 9.42 2.54 -1.34
N ASN A 348 8.97 2.43 -0.09
CA ASN A 348 8.37 3.53 0.64
C ASN A 348 9.41 4.24 1.49
N CYS A 349 9.41 5.57 1.38
CA CYS A 349 10.32 6.46 2.09
C CYS A 349 9.63 7.81 2.27
N ASP A 350 9.59 8.27 3.52
CA ASP A 350 8.94 9.52 3.92
C ASP A 350 9.91 10.29 4.82
N THR A 351 10.60 11.29 4.26
CA THR A 351 11.65 12.07 4.95
C THR A 351 11.09 13.18 5.83
N PHE A 352 9.93 13.72 5.46
CA PHE A 352 9.32 14.89 6.08
C PHE A 352 7.88 14.64 6.51
N ASP A 353 7.60 13.41 6.97
CA ASP A 353 6.30 13.12 7.58
C ASP A 353 6.23 13.86 8.93
N GLU A 354 5.35 14.86 8.98
CA GLU A 354 5.16 15.78 10.11
C GLU A 354 6.44 16.51 10.59
N ASN A 355 7.42 16.66 9.69
CA ASN A 355 8.62 17.46 9.91
C ASN A 355 8.78 18.48 8.77
N THR A 356 9.04 19.74 9.11
CA THR A 356 9.23 20.80 8.11
C THR A 356 10.66 20.75 7.55
N PRO A 357 10.85 20.79 6.21
CA PRO A 357 12.17 20.91 5.62
C PRO A 357 12.91 22.17 6.12
N PRO A 358 14.24 22.14 6.24
CA PRO A 358 15.00 23.26 6.80
C PRO A 358 15.07 24.49 5.87
N VAL A 359 14.85 24.30 4.56
CA VAL A 359 14.98 25.32 3.53
C VAL A 359 13.77 25.23 2.60
N ASP A 360 13.15 26.38 2.28
CA ASP A 360 11.95 26.45 1.42
C ASP A 360 12.24 26.68 -0.07
N ASP A 361 13.52 26.68 -0.45
CA ASP A 361 14.00 26.82 -1.81
C ASP A 361 13.62 25.59 -2.67
N PRO A 362 12.86 25.77 -3.77
CA PRO A 362 12.51 24.69 -4.70
C PRO A 362 13.72 23.92 -5.25
N GLU A 363 14.87 24.55 -5.48
CA GLU A 363 16.06 23.86 -6.00
C GLU A 363 16.62 22.89 -4.96
N TYR A 364 16.71 23.31 -3.70
CA TYR A 364 17.05 22.43 -2.58
C TYR A 364 16.09 21.24 -2.47
N ILE A 365 14.77 21.48 -2.49
CA ILE A 365 13.75 20.43 -2.38
C ILE A 365 13.85 19.42 -3.54
N SER A 366 14.07 19.90 -4.77
CA SER A 366 14.26 19.05 -5.93
C SER A 366 15.53 18.20 -5.80
N SER A 367 16.65 18.81 -5.40
CA SER A 367 17.93 18.11 -5.19
C SER A 367 17.83 17.02 -4.10
N LEU A 368 17.11 17.33 -3.02
CA LEU A 368 16.84 16.38 -1.94
C LEU A 368 16.03 15.18 -2.45
N GLY A 369 14.90 15.41 -3.12
CA GLY A 369 14.07 14.34 -3.67
C GLY A 369 14.83 13.46 -4.67
N ALA A 370 15.64 14.08 -5.53
CA ALA A 370 16.48 13.38 -6.49
C ALA A 370 17.52 12.50 -5.80
N THR A 371 18.10 12.96 -4.69
CA THR A 371 19.11 12.20 -3.94
C THR A 371 18.50 11.04 -3.15
N ILE A 372 17.32 11.24 -2.54
CA ILE A 372 16.55 10.16 -1.90
C ILE A 372 16.32 9.03 -2.91
N PHE A 373 15.80 9.37 -4.09
CA PHE A 373 15.57 8.41 -5.15
C PHE A 373 16.87 7.79 -5.67
N LYS A 374 17.94 8.56 -5.82
CA LYS A 374 19.26 8.06 -6.23
C LYS A 374 19.80 7.03 -5.23
N GLY A 375 19.56 7.20 -3.94
CA GLY A 375 19.91 6.21 -2.92
C GLY A 375 19.24 4.86 -3.17
N MET A 376 17.94 4.86 -3.49
CA MET A 376 17.20 3.65 -3.86
C MET A 376 17.72 3.06 -5.17
N GLN A 377 17.83 3.90 -6.21
CA GLN A 377 18.24 3.51 -7.56
C GLN A 377 19.64 2.89 -7.58
N SER A 378 20.52 3.34 -6.68
CA SER A 378 21.89 2.84 -6.59
C SER A 378 21.98 1.39 -6.08
N GLY A 379 20.95 0.89 -5.38
CA GLY A 379 20.82 -0.53 -5.01
C GLY A 379 19.85 -1.31 -5.90
N ASP A 380 19.03 -0.62 -6.69
CA ASP A 380 18.04 -1.21 -7.58
C ASP A 380 17.73 -0.30 -8.80
N ASN A 381 18.23 -0.68 -9.97
CA ASN A 381 18.07 0.10 -11.20
C ASN A 381 16.61 0.29 -11.65
N ASP A 382 15.68 -0.55 -11.16
CA ASP A 382 14.26 -0.52 -11.48
C ASP A 382 13.42 0.10 -10.34
N ALA A 383 14.06 0.74 -9.35
CA ALA A 383 13.40 1.32 -8.20
C ALA A 383 12.27 2.30 -8.58
N VAL A 384 11.16 2.18 -7.85
CA VAL A 384 10.03 3.11 -7.82
C VAL A 384 9.82 3.56 -6.39
N TRP A 385 9.78 4.87 -6.19
CA TRP A 385 9.49 5.48 -4.90
C TRP A 385 7.98 5.59 -4.70
N LEU A 386 7.47 4.99 -3.62
CA LEU A 386 6.11 5.21 -3.12
C LEU A 386 6.15 6.18 -1.94
N MET A 387 5.55 7.35 -2.06
CA MET A 387 5.60 8.39 -1.03
C MET A 387 4.22 8.67 -0.43
N GLN A 388 4.13 8.93 0.86
CA GLN A 388 2.92 9.42 1.52
C GLN A 388 2.69 10.90 1.16
N GLY A 389 1.50 11.23 0.64
CA GLY A 389 1.10 12.61 0.36
C GLY A 389 0.68 13.42 1.59
N TRP A 390 0.69 12.84 2.80
CA TRP A 390 0.20 13.48 4.03
C TRP A 390 0.86 14.84 4.31
N LEU A 391 2.16 14.94 4.08
CA LEU A 391 2.94 16.17 4.22
C LEU A 391 2.31 17.36 3.47
N PHE A 392 1.74 17.15 2.27
CA PHE A 392 1.10 18.20 1.48
C PHE A 392 -0.22 18.72 2.07
N SER A 393 -0.90 17.91 2.90
CA SER A 393 -2.12 18.33 3.61
C SER A 393 -1.86 18.82 5.03
N TYR A 394 -0.75 18.41 5.65
CA TYR A 394 -0.46 18.66 7.05
C TYR A 394 0.30 19.97 7.27
N ASP A 395 1.35 20.22 6.49
CA ASP A 395 2.27 21.33 6.72
C ASP A 395 2.06 22.46 5.68
N PRO A 396 1.75 23.70 6.10
CA PRO A 396 1.58 24.84 5.19
C PRO A 396 2.86 25.21 4.40
N PHE A 397 4.02 24.66 4.76
CA PHE A 397 5.26 24.75 3.99
C PHE A 397 5.06 24.35 2.51
N TRP A 398 4.24 23.34 2.25
CA TRP A 398 4.09 22.73 0.94
C TRP A 398 3.16 23.51 0.00
N ARG A 399 3.61 24.71 -0.38
CA ARG A 399 2.96 25.52 -1.42
C ARG A 399 3.24 24.92 -2.81
N PRO A 400 2.48 25.32 -3.86
CA PRO A 400 2.63 24.76 -5.20
C PRO A 400 4.08 24.68 -5.73
N PRO A 401 4.96 25.69 -5.54
CA PRO A 401 6.36 25.58 -5.98
C PRO A 401 7.14 24.47 -5.28
N GLN A 402 7.03 24.34 -3.96
CA GLN A 402 7.73 23.32 -3.17
C GLN A 402 7.18 21.91 -3.47
N MET A 403 5.86 21.78 -3.57
CA MET A 403 5.21 20.53 -3.94
C MET A 403 5.65 20.06 -5.33
N LYS A 404 5.64 20.95 -6.32
CA LYS A 404 6.08 20.64 -7.69
C LYS A 404 7.57 20.27 -7.74
N ALA A 405 8.41 20.98 -6.98
CA ALA A 405 9.83 20.67 -6.88
C ALA A 405 10.10 19.25 -6.37
N LEU A 406 9.38 18.83 -5.32
CA LEU A 406 9.52 17.47 -4.80
C LEU A 406 8.99 16.43 -5.80
N LEU A 407 7.80 16.66 -6.35
CA LEU A 407 7.15 15.71 -7.26
C LEU A 407 7.88 15.53 -8.59
N HIS A 408 8.55 16.57 -9.09
CA HIS A 408 9.34 16.53 -10.33
C HIS A 408 10.84 16.34 -10.09
N SER A 409 11.24 16.02 -8.85
CA SER A 409 12.63 15.68 -8.51
C SER A 409 13.11 14.35 -9.13
N VAL A 410 12.16 13.55 -9.61
CA VAL A 410 12.40 12.20 -10.15
C VAL A 410 11.67 12.02 -11.49
N PRO A 411 12.17 11.14 -12.37
CA PRO A 411 11.51 10.85 -13.62
C PRO A 411 10.06 10.37 -13.40
N VAL A 412 9.16 10.84 -14.27
CA VAL A 412 7.75 10.41 -14.25
C VAL A 412 7.69 8.88 -14.43
N GLY A 413 6.91 8.21 -13.59
CA GLY A 413 6.82 6.75 -13.54
C GLY A 413 7.70 6.09 -12.46
N ASN A 414 8.69 6.82 -11.92
CA ASN A 414 9.55 6.36 -10.83
C ASN A 414 9.13 6.90 -9.45
N LEU A 415 8.08 7.72 -9.39
CA LEU A 415 7.43 8.16 -8.15
C LEU A 415 5.93 7.96 -8.25
N VAL A 416 5.36 7.45 -7.16
CA VAL A 416 3.93 7.24 -6.99
C VAL A 416 3.54 7.83 -5.65
N VAL A 417 2.51 8.67 -5.64
CA VAL A 417 2.03 9.32 -4.41
C VAL A 417 0.83 8.58 -3.84
N LEU A 418 0.84 8.29 -2.55
CA LEU A 418 -0.35 7.88 -1.81
C LEU A 418 -1.12 9.14 -1.41
N ASP A 419 -2.25 9.43 -2.07
CA ASP A 419 -3.16 10.48 -1.62
C ASP A 419 -3.90 9.96 -0.38
N LEU A 420 -3.26 10.19 0.78
CA LEU A 420 -3.46 9.34 1.95
C LEU A 420 -4.88 9.45 2.50
N PHE A 421 -5.43 10.68 2.55
CA PHE A 421 -6.72 10.99 3.17
C PHE A 421 -7.75 11.49 2.14
N ALA A 422 -7.77 10.84 0.97
CA ALA A 422 -8.41 11.38 -0.22
C ALA A 422 -9.95 11.36 -0.17
N GLU A 423 -10.55 10.66 0.79
CA GLU A 423 -11.99 10.65 1.04
C GLU A 423 -12.46 11.88 1.84
N VAL A 424 -11.57 12.59 2.54
CA VAL A 424 -11.90 13.81 3.30
C VAL A 424 -11.14 15.03 2.80
N LYS A 425 -9.83 14.90 2.59
CA LYS A 425 -8.94 15.96 2.11
C LYS A 425 -8.15 15.49 0.87
N PRO A 426 -8.83 15.32 -0.28
CA PRO A 426 -8.16 14.92 -1.53
C PRO A 426 -7.17 15.99 -1.98
N ILE A 427 -5.89 15.62 -2.06
CA ILE A 427 -4.84 16.52 -2.58
C ILE A 427 -4.86 16.52 -4.12
N TRP A 428 -5.24 15.41 -4.74
CA TRP A 428 -5.26 15.26 -6.20
C TRP A 428 -6.15 16.30 -6.90
N THR A 429 -7.23 16.75 -6.26
CA THR A 429 -8.18 17.74 -6.82
C THR A 429 -7.61 19.14 -6.86
N THR A 430 -6.74 19.50 -5.91
CA THR A 430 -6.14 20.83 -5.78
C THR A 430 -4.73 20.94 -6.34
N SER A 431 -4.15 19.82 -6.79
CA SER A 431 -2.77 19.73 -7.29
C SER A 431 -2.67 19.35 -8.77
N GLU A 432 -3.74 19.55 -9.54
CA GLU A 432 -3.80 19.16 -10.95
C GLU A 432 -3.42 17.67 -11.15
N GLN A 433 -3.95 16.80 -10.28
CA GLN A 433 -3.56 15.37 -10.21
C GLN A 433 -2.05 15.20 -9.95
N PHE A 434 -1.54 15.79 -8.87
CA PHE A 434 -0.11 15.76 -8.48
C PHE A 434 0.83 16.19 -9.62
N TYR A 435 0.42 17.19 -10.39
CA TYR A 435 1.18 17.72 -11.54
C TYR A 435 1.65 16.62 -12.51
N GLY A 436 0.81 15.61 -12.74
CA GLY A 436 1.06 14.50 -13.66
C GLY A 436 1.83 13.32 -13.06
N VAL A 437 2.20 13.35 -11.78
CA VAL A 437 2.80 12.20 -11.09
C VAL A 437 1.72 11.16 -10.78
N PRO A 438 1.95 9.86 -11.05
CA PRO A 438 1.02 8.80 -10.69
C PRO A 438 0.67 8.83 -9.19
N TYR A 439 -0.60 8.56 -8.86
CA TYR A 439 -1.05 8.51 -7.48
C TYR A 439 -2.03 7.37 -7.22
N ILE A 440 -2.14 6.96 -5.96
CA ILE A 440 -3.10 5.99 -5.47
C ILE A 440 -4.05 6.73 -4.53
N TRP A 441 -5.33 6.75 -4.88
CA TRP A 441 -6.39 7.27 -4.02
C TRP A 441 -6.59 6.32 -2.83
N LYS A 442 -6.42 6.84 -1.61
CA LYS A 442 -6.48 6.05 -0.39
C LYS A 442 -7.56 6.59 0.55
N VAL A 443 -8.13 5.68 1.32
CA VAL A 443 -9.03 5.96 2.43
C VAL A 443 -8.28 5.84 3.76
N ILE A 444 -8.44 6.80 4.67
CA ILE A 444 -8.06 6.68 6.09
C ILE A 444 -9.33 6.66 6.94
N PHE A 445 -9.87 5.47 7.13
CA PHE A 445 -11.07 5.29 7.95
C PHE A 445 -10.82 5.42 9.46
N HIS A 446 -9.56 5.42 9.89
CA HIS A 446 -9.21 5.46 11.31
C HIS A 446 -8.15 6.52 11.60
N HIS A 447 -8.63 7.71 11.95
CA HIS A 447 -7.85 8.61 12.78
C HIS A 447 -7.94 8.12 14.22
N ILE A 448 -6.80 8.10 14.91
CA ILE A 448 -6.82 8.23 16.36
C ILE A 448 -7.30 9.66 16.64
N VAL A 449 -8.62 9.85 16.68
CA VAL A 449 -9.21 11.00 17.35
C VAL A 449 -9.24 10.63 18.81
N LEU A 450 -8.23 11.09 19.52
CA LEU A 450 -8.22 10.99 20.96
C LEU A 450 -9.30 11.95 21.50
N ASN A 451 -10.51 11.43 21.74
CA ASN A 451 -11.51 12.07 22.59
C ASN A 451 -12.07 11.07 23.65
N LYS A 452 -12.38 11.57 24.84
CA LYS A 452 -12.70 10.91 26.10
C LYS A 452 -14.09 11.40 26.47
N ASN A 453 -15.00 10.46 26.64
CA ASN A 453 -16.36 10.63 27.14
C ASN A 453 -17.38 11.28 26.18
N ARG A 454 -17.88 10.48 25.24
CA ARG A 454 -19.32 10.14 25.06
C ARG A 454 -19.42 9.20 23.85
N VAL A 455 -19.95 8.00 24.06
CA VAL A 455 -20.43 7.17 22.95
C VAL A 455 -21.62 7.92 22.37
N ASN A 456 -21.48 8.54 21.19
CA ASN A 456 -22.58 8.76 20.27
C ASN A 456 -22.04 9.07 18.86
N TYR A 457 -22.73 8.46 17.89
CA TYR A 457 -22.52 8.56 16.46
C TYR A 457 -22.41 10.00 15.96
N ILE A 458 -21.59 10.18 14.91
CA ILE A 458 -21.39 11.40 14.10
C ILE A 458 -22.73 12.15 13.88
N PRO A 459 -22.82 13.43 14.28
CA PRO A 459 -22.79 14.49 13.27
C PRO A 459 -21.95 15.73 13.66
N PHE A 460 -21.69 16.54 12.64
CA PHE A 460 -20.84 17.73 12.51
C PHE A 460 -20.75 18.75 13.67
N HIS A 461 -19.62 19.47 13.61
CA HIS A 461 -19.27 20.81 14.14
C HIS A 461 -18.77 20.99 15.58
N GLU A 462 -17.56 21.60 15.61
CA GLU A 462 -16.89 22.48 16.58
C GLU A 462 -16.68 22.06 18.05
N GLY A 463 -15.40 22.10 18.45
CA GLY A 463 -14.99 22.70 19.72
C GLY A 463 -14.57 21.77 20.85
N SER A 464 -13.24 21.67 21.06
CA SER A 464 -12.51 21.31 22.29
C SER A 464 -12.40 19.82 22.72
N LEU A 465 -11.16 19.42 23.07
CA LEU A 465 -10.58 18.06 22.99
C LEU A 465 -10.11 17.51 24.36
N ASN A 466 -10.24 16.20 24.61
CA ASN A 466 -9.36 15.38 25.48
C ASN A 466 -9.63 13.86 25.36
N TYR A 467 -8.63 12.97 25.58
CA TYR A 467 -8.18 11.76 24.83
C TYR A 467 -8.64 10.28 25.19
N THR A 468 -8.86 9.36 24.20
CA THR A 468 -8.89 7.84 24.31
C THR A 468 -8.43 7.10 23.03
N PHE A 469 -7.73 5.95 23.14
CA PHE A 469 -7.16 5.14 22.04
C PHE A 469 -8.15 4.10 21.43
N LEU A 470 -8.25 4.04 20.10
CA LEU A 470 -8.91 2.97 19.34
C LEU A 470 -8.02 2.46 18.18
N PHE A 471 -8.21 1.20 17.82
CA PHE A 471 -7.42 0.42 16.85
C PHE A 471 -7.64 0.86 15.40
N SER A 472 -6.56 1.05 14.63
CA SER A 472 -6.60 1.41 13.21
C SER A 472 -7.17 0.30 12.31
N TYR A 473 -8.20 0.63 11.53
CA TYR A 473 -8.71 -0.18 10.42
C TYR A 473 -8.75 0.68 9.15
N VAL A 474 -8.13 0.18 8.07
CA VAL A 474 -8.31 0.75 6.73
C VAL A 474 -9.22 -0.20 5.96
N LYS A 475 -10.47 0.23 5.73
CA LYS A 475 -11.32 -0.38 4.69
C LYS A 475 -10.89 0.24 3.36
N ILE A 476 -10.47 -0.61 2.44
CA ILE A 476 -10.04 -0.20 1.11
C ILE A 476 -11.29 -0.02 0.24
N TYR A 477 -11.52 1.20 -0.23
CA TYR A 477 -12.22 1.42 -1.49
C TYR A 477 -11.17 1.98 -2.44
N ASN A 478 -10.60 1.14 -3.31
CA ASN A 478 -9.70 1.65 -4.35
C ASN A 478 -10.58 2.20 -5.48
N PHE A 479 -10.50 3.49 -5.72
CA PHE A 479 -10.92 4.06 -6.98
C PHE A 479 -9.78 4.92 -7.51
N ILE A 480 -9.22 4.58 -8.67
CA ILE A 480 -8.75 5.65 -9.56
C ILE A 480 -10.04 6.21 -10.17
N LEU A 481 -10.64 7.21 -9.52
CA LEU A 481 -11.75 7.96 -10.13
C LEU A 481 -11.15 8.90 -11.18
N GLY A 482 -11.04 8.37 -12.40
CA GLY A 482 -11.04 9.17 -13.62
C GLY A 482 -12.31 8.82 -14.41
N LYS A 483 -13.49 9.14 -13.87
CA LYS A 483 -14.73 9.23 -14.64
C LYS A 483 -15.35 10.60 -14.49
#